data_AF-A0A948DNH6-F1
#
_entry.id   AF-A0A948DNH6-F1
#
_cell.length_a   1.000
_cell.length_b   1.000
_cell.length_c   1.000
_cell.angle_alpha   90.00
_cell.angle_beta   90.00
_cell.angle_gamma   90.00
#
_symmetry.space_group_name_H-M   'P 1'
#
loop_
_entity.id
_entity.type
_entity.pdbx_description
1 polymer ?
#
loop_
_entity_poly.entity_id
_entity_poly.type
_entity_poly.pdbx_seq_one_letter_code
_entity_poly.pdbx_strand_id
1 'polypeptide(L)'
;MFDRILFRLGVCLDKNNLPYMVIGGQAVLLYGEPRLTRDIDITLGVGADHLDRLLRAIEQIPLKPLPEDTSTFVRQTMVLPALEETTGIRVDFIFSFTRYETQAIKRGNKVKILGQDVCFASVEDLIIHKIFAGRPRDIEDVRVVMLKNPGIDIRYIEGWLKEFDSASDGRIFLRTFQSLFDIAKKLK
;
A
#
# COMPACT_ATOMS: atom_id res chain seq x y z
N MET A 1 8.13 -11.73 12.67
CA MET A 1 6.87 -11.30 13.30
C MET A 1 5.86 -10.92 12.23
N PHE A 2 6.17 -9.91 11.40
CA PHE A 2 5.38 -9.50 10.23
C PHE A 2 5.05 -10.65 9.27
N ASP A 3 6.00 -11.54 8.95
CA ASP A 3 5.77 -12.65 8.01
C ASP A 3 4.59 -13.55 8.38
N ARG A 4 4.37 -13.81 9.67
CA ARG A 4 3.24 -14.63 10.13
C ARG A 4 1.91 -13.90 9.92
N ILE A 5 1.89 -12.58 10.13
CA ILE A 5 0.70 -11.74 9.93
C ILE A 5 0.42 -11.64 8.43
N LEU A 6 1.42 -11.36 7.61
CA LEU A 6 1.32 -11.28 6.15
C LEU A 6 0.89 -12.61 5.52
N PHE A 7 1.42 -13.74 6.00
CA PHE A 7 0.98 -15.07 5.62
C PHE A 7 -0.53 -15.27 5.91
N ARG A 8 -0.95 -14.99 7.15
CA ARG A 8 -2.35 -15.10 7.58
C ARG A 8 -3.28 -14.21 6.77
N LEU A 9 -2.87 -12.96 6.52
CA LEU A 9 -3.59 -12.00 5.69
C LEU A 9 -3.73 -12.51 4.26
N GLY A 10 -2.66 -12.98 3.64
CA GLY A 10 -2.72 -13.51 2.27
C GLY A 10 -3.66 -14.68 2.12
N VAL A 11 -3.52 -15.69 3.00
CA VAL A 11 -4.44 -16.85 3.03
C VAL A 11 -5.91 -16.39 3.18
N CYS A 12 -6.15 -15.49 4.13
CA CYS A 12 -7.48 -15.01 4.49
C CYS A 12 -8.14 -14.20 3.35
N LEU A 13 -7.43 -13.23 2.79
CA LEU A 13 -7.95 -12.35 1.74
C LEU A 13 -8.16 -13.11 0.42
N ASP A 14 -7.22 -14.01 0.04
CA ASP A 14 -7.35 -14.84 -1.16
C ASP A 14 -8.53 -15.81 -1.05
N LYS A 15 -8.67 -16.53 0.08
CA LYS A 15 -9.79 -17.45 0.31
C LYS A 15 -11.14 -16.74 0.22
N ASN A 16 -11.18 -15.47 0.61
CA ASN A 16 -12.39 -14.65 0.57
C ASN A 16 -12.50 -13.84 -0.72
N ASN A 17 -11.67 -14.06 -1.74
CA ASN A 17 -11.62 -13.30 -3.00
C ASN A 17 -11.71 -11.77 -2.78
N LEU A 18 -10.89 -11.25 -1.87
CA LEU A 18 -10.72 -9.83 -1.63
C LEU A 18 -9.42 -9.39 -2.33
N PRO A 19 -9.49 -8.75 -3.52
CA PRO A 19 -8.30 -8.26 -4.20
C PRO A 19 -7.57 -7.28 -3.30
N TYR A 20 -6.26 -7.41 -3.19
CA TYR A 20 -5.48 -6.55 -2.31
C TYR A 20 -4.05 -6.38 -2.79
N MET A 21 -3.37 -5.39 -2.22
CA MET A 21 -1.92 -5.30 -2.25
C MET A 21 -1.41 -4.72 -0.93
N VAL A 22 -0.28 -5.24 -0.46
CA VAL A 22 0.47 -4.67 0.66
C VAL A 22 1.26 -3.47 0.15
N ILE A 23 1.10 -2.33 0.83
CA ILE A 23 1.70 -1.06 0.45
C ILE A 23 2.63 -0.55 1.57
N GLY A 24 2.90 0.75 1.59
CA GLY A 24 3.46 1.42 2.75
C GLY A 24 4.85 0.93 3.14
N GLY A 25 5.13 0.89 4.44
CA GLY A 25 6.46 0.54 4.95
C GLY A 25 6.92 -0.89 4.59
N GLN A 26 5.99 -1.84 4.53
CA GLN A 26 6.28 -3.24 4.19
C GLN A 26 6.72 -3.38 2.73
N ALA A 27 6.08 -2.66 1.80
CA ALA A 27 6.49 -2.66 0.40
C ALA A 27 7.87 -2.01 0.18
N VAL A 28 8.26 -1.01 1.00
CA VAL A 28 9.61 -0.43 0.95
C VAL A 28 10.70 -1.46 1.24
N LEU A 29 10.43 -2.47 2.07
CA LEU A 29 11.42 -3.52 2.38
C LEU A 29 11.81 -4.36 1.16
N LEU A 30 10.97 -4.40 0.11
CA LEU A 30 11.26 -5.14 -1.11
C LEU A 30 12.16 -4.38 -2.09
N TYR A 31 12.04 -3.06 -2.14
CA TYR A 31 12.66 -2.25 -3.20
C TYR A 31 13.66 -1.20 -2.68
N GLY A 32 13.57 -0.81 -1.41
CA GLY A 32 14.34 0.27 -0.81
C GLY A 32 15.41 -0.21 0.17
N GLU A 33 15.66 0.60 1.19
CA GLU A 33 16.48 0.22 2.34
C GLU A 33 15.58 -0.30 3.47
N PRO A 34 15.96 -1.41 4.13
CA PRO A 34 15.27 -1.87 5.33
C PRO A 34 15.19 -0.77 6.38
N ARG A 35 13.98 -0.50 6.86
CA ARG A 35 13.74 0.47 7.93
C ARG A 35 12.70 -0.04 8.89
N LEU A 36 12.72 0.48 10.11
CA LEU A 36 11.66 0.18 11.07
C LEU A 36 10.31 0.69 10.55
N THR A 37 9.38 -0.23 10.34
CA THR A 37 7.94 -0.02 10.11
C THR A 37 7.21 -0.65 11.29
N ARG A 38 6.09 -0.03 11.69
CA ARG A 38 5.36 -0.40 12.90
C ARG A 38 3.99 -1.03 12.59
N ASP A 39 3.69 -1.13 11.31
CA ASP A 39 2.37 -1.33 10.75
C ASP A 39 2.43 -2.12 9.44
N ILE A 40 1.27 -2.62 9.05
CA ILE A 40 1.02 -3.21 7.74
C ILE A 40 -0.12 -2.42 7.11
N ASP A 41 0.15 -1.82 5.96
CA ASP A 41 -0.84 -1.09 5.18
C ASP A 41 -1.31 -1.97 4.01
N ILE A 42 -2.62 -2.11 3.83
CA ILE A 42 -3.22 -2.93 2.78
C ILE A 42 -4.26 -2.11 2.03
N THR A 43 -4.10 -1.96 0.73
CA THR A 43 -5.17 -1.47 -0.14
C THR A 43 -6.03 -2.65 -0.58
N LEU A 44 -7.33 -2.57 -0.34
CA LEU A 44 -8.35 -3.50 -0.79
C LEU A 44 -9.02 -2.95 -2.05
N GLY A 45 -9.08 -3.75 -3.10
CA GLY A 45 -9.72 -3.44 -4.39
C GLY A 45 -11.25 -3.52 -4.34
N VAL A 46 -11.85 -3.12 -3.23
CA VAL A 46 -13.30 -3.13 -2.96
C VAL A 46 -13.71 -1.87 -2.20
N GLY A 47 -15.00 -1.54 -2.27
CA GLY A 47 -15.58 -0.42 -1.52
C GLY A 47 -15.96 -0.80 -0.08
N ALA A 48 -16.36 0.22 0.69
CA ALA A 48 -16.82 0.07 2.08
C ALA A 48 -18.08 -0.81 2.21
N ASP A 49 -18.83 -1.03 1.12
CA ASP A 49 -19.93 -1.99 1.03
C ASP A 49 -19.48 -3.44 1.25
N HIS A 50 -18.18 -3.73 1.13
CA HIS A 50 -17.59 -5.05 1.39
C HIS A 50 -17.05 -5.22 2.82
N LEU A 51 -17.29 -4.26 3.72
CA LEU A 51 -16.81 -4.31 5.10
C LEU A 51 -17.18 -5.62 5.82
N ASP A 52 -18.43 -6.07 5.72
CA ASP A 52 -18.87 -7.30 6.40
C ASP A 52 -18.11 -8.54 5.89
N ARG A 53 -17.72 -8.55 4.62
CA ARG A 53 -16.91 -9.62 4.03
C ARG A 53 -15.48 -9.58 4.58
N LEU A 54 -14.90 -8.39 4.71
CA LEU A 54 -13.59 -8.22 5.34
C LEU A 54 -13.62 -8.68 6.80
N LEU A 55 -14.63 -8.25 7.59
CA LEU A 55 -14.77 -8.62 8.99
C LEU A 55 -14.86 -10.14 9.17
N ARG A 56 -15.70 -10.82 8.39
CA ARG A 56 -15.78 -12.30 8.39
C ARG A 56 -14.46 -12.96 7.98
N ALA A 57 -13.72 -12.35 7.06
CA ALA A 57 -12.43 -12.87 6.65
C ALA A 57 -11.44 -12.81 7.82
N ILE A 58 -11.26 -11.63 8.41
CA ILE A 58 -10.25 -11.40 9.44
C ILE A 58 -10.61 -11.99 10.82
N GLU A 59 -11.87 -12.36 11.06
CA GLU A 59 -12.31 -13.07 12.28
C GLU A 59 -11.55 -14.38 12.52
N GLN A 60 -10.99 -14.99 11.47
CA GLN A 60 -10.25 -16.24 11.53
C GLN A 60 -8.78 -16.07 11.96
N ILE A 61 -8.33 -14.83 12.18
CA ILE A 61 -6.96 -14.49 12.55
C ILE A 61 -6.99 -13.52 13.74
N PRO A 62 -5.95 -13.41 14.57
CA PRO A 62 -5.97 -12.60 15.80
C PRO A 62 -5.86 -11.10 15.51
N LEU A 63 -6.78 -10.57 14.70
CA LEU A 63 -6.93 -9.16 14.38
C LEU A 63 -8.21 -8.63 15.02
N LYS A 64 -8.05 -7.59 15.84
CA LYS A 64 -9.15 -6.88 16.46
C LYS A 64 -9.35 -5.52 15.79
N PRO A 65 -10.50 -5.26 15.14
CA PRO A 65 -10.88 -3.92 14.73
C PRO A 65 -10.78 -2.93 15.89
N LEU A 66 -10.18 -1.76 15.64
CA LEU A 66 -10.00 -0.72 16.66
C LEU A 66 -11.23 0.17 16.88
N PRO A 67 -11.99 0.59 15.84
CA PRO A 67 -13.14 1.47 16.05
C PRO A 67 -14.30 0.73 16.72
N GLU A 68 -14.93 1.37 17.72
CA GLU A 68 -16.14 0.85 18.37
C GLU A 68 -17.30 0.70 17.38
N ASP A 69 -17.59 1.77 16.61
CA ASP A 69 -18.49 1.72 15.46
C ASP A 69 -17.68 1.61 14.16
N THR A 70 -17.36 0.37 13.82
CA THR A 70 -16.59 0.04 12.62
C THR A 70 -17.30 0.46 11.33
N SER A 71 -18.63 0.33 11.24
CA SER A 71 -19.39 0.67 10.02
C SER A 71 -19.34 2.16 9.73
N THR A 72 -19.66 2.99 10.72
CA THR A 72 -19.62 4.45 10.56
C THR A 72 -18.21 4.94 10.25
N PHE A 73 -17.21 4.44 11.00
CA PHE A 73 -15.81 4.83 10.81
C PHE A 73 -15.31 4.52 9.39
N VAL A 74 -15.57 3.33 8.88
CA VAL A 74 -15.13 2.91 7.53
C VAL A 74 -15.85 3.69 6.45
N ARG A 75 -17.16 3.97 6.58
CA ARG A 75 -17.90 4.76 5.58
C ARG A 75 -17.41 6.21 5.50
N GLN A 76 -16.89 6.76 6.60
CA GLN A 76 -16.37 8.12 6.65
C GLN A 76 -14.92 8.22 6.19
N THR A 77 -14.09 7.24 6.54
CA THR A 77 -12.62 7.31 6.35
C THR A 77 -12.11 6.44 5.23
N MET A 78 -12.90 5.46 4.78
CA MET A 78 -12.49 4.37 3.88
C MET A 78 -11.35 3.52 4.46
N VAL A 79 -11.16 3.51 5.78
CA VAL A 79 -10.11 2.74 6.46
C VAL A 79 -10.70 1.93 7.61
N LEU A 80 -10.32 0.65 7.70
CA LEU A 80 -10.50 -0.17 8.90
C LEU A 80 -9.14 -0.40 9.56
N PRO A 81 -8.83 0.28 10.67
CA PRO A 81 -7.65 -0.02 11.47
C PRO A 81 -7.94 -1.21 12.39
N ALA A 82 -7.02 -2.17 12.42
CA ALA A 82 -7.06 -3.36 13.27
C ALA A 82 -5.72 -3.55 13.99
N LEU A 83 -5.75 -4.26 15.12
CA LEU A 83 -4.57 -4.59 15.90
C LEU A 83 -4.38 -6.09 15.97
N GLU A 84 -3.17 -6.57 15.69
CA GLU A 84 -2.83 -7.97 15.92
C GLU A 84 -2.59 -8.19 17.41
N GLU A 85 -3.41 -9.04 18.03
CA GLU A 85 -3.55 -9.10 19.49
C GLU A 85 -2.32 -9.70 20.19
N THR A 86 -1.51 -10.50 19.49
CA THR A 86 -0.33 -11.17 20.07
C THR A 86 0.90 -10.27 20.02
N THR A 87 1.03 -9.47 18.97
CA THR A 87 2.24 -8.71 18.62
C THR A 87 2.08 -7.21 18.83
N GLY A 88 0.84 -6.72 18.91
CA GLY A 88 0.53 -5.29 18.94
C GLY A 88 0.78 -4.57 17.62
N ILE A 89 1.02 -5.30 16.52
CA ILE A 89 1.21 -4.70 15.19
C ILE A 89 -0.13 -4.21 14.65
N ARG A 90 -0.17 -2.96 14.21
CA ARG A 90 -1.33 -2.37 13.56
C ARG A 90 -1.42 -2.81 12.10
N VAL A 91 -2.62 -3.12 11.64
CA VAL A 91 -2.95 -3.40 10.25
C VAL A 91 -4.04 -2.43 9.80
N ASP A 92 -3.75 -1.63 8.78
CA ASP A 92 -4.72 -0.70 8.19
C ASP A 92 -5.23 -1.25 6.87
N PHE A 93 -6.54 -1.51 6.79
CA PHE A 93 -7.22 -1.90 5.57
C PHE A 93 -7.86 -0.69 4.91
N ILE A 94 -7.35 -0.28 3.77
CA ILE A 94 -7.79 0.89 3.01
C ILE A 94 -8.70 0.41 1.87
N PHE A 95 -9.97 0.79 1.90
CA PHE A 95 -10.95 0.44 0.88
C PHE A 95 -10.82 1.41 -0.30
N SER A 96 -10.40 0.91 -1.47
CA SER A 96 -10.27 1.74 -2.66
C SER A 96 -10.48 0.94 -3.94
N PHE A 97 -11.44 1.40 -4.74
CA PHE A 97 -11.80 0.80 -6.03
C PHE A 97 -11.64 1.80 -7.18
N THR A 98 -10.77 2.79 -7.01
CA THR A 98 -10.47 3.75 -8.08
C THR A 98 -9.87 3.03 -9.29
N ARG A 99 -9.89 3.71 -10.45
CA ARG A 99 -9.26 3.18 -11.68
C ARG A 99 -7.78 2.86 -11.45
N TYR A 100 -7.09 3.75 -10.74
CA TYR A 100 -5.70 3.57 -10.36
C TYR A 100 -5.51 2.33 -9.48
N GLU A 101 -6.21 2.22 -8.34
CA GLU A 101 -5.95 1.10 -7.42
C GLU A 101 -6.35 -0.25 -8.00
N THR A 102 -7.40 -0.29 -8.82
CA THR A 102 -7.75 -1.51 -9.57
C THR A 102 -6.61 -1.95 -10.49
N GLN A 103 -5.89 -1.00 -11.11
CA GLN A 103 -4.75 -1.29 -11.97
C GLN A 103 -3.49 -1.64 -11.16
N ALA A 104 -3.20 -0.89 -10.09
CA ALA A 104 -2.06 -1.12 -9.21
C ALA A 104 -2.12 -2.51 -8.56
N ILE A 105 -3.30 -2.93 -8.06
CA ILE A 105 -3.51 -4.27 -7.50
C ILE A 105 -3.23 -5.37 -8.54
N LYS A 106 -3.66 -5.18 -9.79
CA LYS A 106 -3.40 -6.15 -10.88
C LYS A 106 -1.92 -6.23 -11.25
N ARG A 107 -1.18 -5.13 -11.10
CA ARG A 107 0.27 -5.06 -11.32
C ARG A 107 1.09 -5.53 -10.11
N GLY A 108 0.44 -5.80 -8.98
CA GLY A 108 1.10 -6.20 -7.75
C GLY A 108 1.99 -7.44 -7.93
N ASN A 109 3.12 -7.43 -7.23
CA ASN A 109 4.08 -8.53 -7.25
C ASN A 109 3.72 -9.54 -6.17
N LYS A 110 3.60 -10.81 -6.57
CA LYS A 110 3.40 -11.93 -5.64
C LYS A 110 4.73 -12.30 -4.98
N VAL A 111 4.81 -12.13 -3.66
CA VAL A 111 5.98 -12.49 -2.86
C VAL A 111 5.63 -13.70 -1.99
N LYS A 112 6.48 -14.73 -2.01
CA LYS A 112 6.30 -15.91 -1.16
C LYS A 112 6.66 -15.59 0.29
N ILE A 113 5.66 -15.52 1.14
CA ILE A 113 5.80 -15.37 2.59
C ILE A 113 5.33 -16.66 3.26
N LEU A 114 6.25 -17.41 3.86
CA LEU A 114 5.97 -18.69 4.51
C LEU A 114 5.17 -19.67 3.61
N GLY A 115 5.46 -19.66 2.30
CA GLY A 115 4.80 -20.51 1.29
C GLY A 115 3.51 -19.94 0.69
N GLN A 116 2.91 -18.92 1.29
CA GLN A 116 1.76 -18.20 0.72
C GLN A 116 2.24 -17.10 -0.22
N ASP A 117 1.62 -16.98 -1.39
CA ASP A 117 1.81 -15.80 -2.24
C ASP A 117 1.07 -14.62 -1.63
N VAL A 118 1.80 -13.56 -1.28
CA VAL A 118 1.24 -12.31 -0.76
C VAL A 118 1.43 -11.23 -1.82
N CYS A 119 0.36 -10.54 -2.19
CA CYS A 119 0.42 -9.46 -3.17
C CYS A 119 1.00 -8.18 -2.54
N PHE A 120 2.11 -7.67 -3.08
CA PHE A 120 2.70 -6.38 -2.72
C PHE A 120 2.59 -5.40 -3.88
N ALA A 121 2.55 -4.10 -3.60
CA ALA A 121 2.63 -3.08 -4.63
C ALA A 121 3.86 -3.29 -5.54
N SER A 122 3.70 -2.99 -6.83
CA SER A 122 4.85 -2.89 -7.72
C SER A 122 5.78 -1.75 -7.26
N VAL A 123 7.01 -1.73 -7.75
CA VAL A 123 7.96 -0.66 -7.40
C VAL A 123 7.44 0.71 -7.88
N GLU A 124 6.80 0.78 -9.04
CA GLU A 124 6.22 2.02 -9.55
C GLU A 124 5.03 2.48 -8.70
N ASP A 125 4.12 1.57 -8.36
CA ASP A 125 2.93 1.89 -7.57
C ASP A 125 3.31 2.28 -6.13
N LEU A 126 4.38 1.70 -5.57
CA LEU A 126 4.98 2.17 -4.31
C LEU A 126 5.45 3.62 -4.44
N ILE A 127 6.20 3.96 -5.49
CA ILE A 127 6.66 5.35 -5.71
C ILE A 127 5.47 6.30 -5.81
N ILE A 128 4.45 5.94 -6.60
CA ILE A 128 3.23 6.76 -6.78
C ILE A 128 2.55 7.00 -5.43
N HIS A 129 2.31 5.96 -4.63
CA HIS A 129 1.72 6.08 -3.29
C HIS A 129 2.53 6.99 -2.36
N LYS A 130 3.86 6.90 -2.42
CA LYS A 130 4.76 7.70 -1.59
C LYS A 130 4.78 9.18 -2.00
N ILE A 131 4.79 9.46 -3.29
CA ILE A 131 4.66 10.82 -3.82
C ILE A 131 3.30 11.41 -3.42
N PHE A 132 2.23 10.62 -3.54
CA PHE A 132 0.89 11.05 -3.17
C PHE A 132 0.77 11.39 -1.67
N ALA A 133 1.40 10.58 -0.80
CA ALA A 133 1.46 10.82 0.64
C ALA A 133 2.33 12.03 1.01
N GLY A 134 3.46 12.22 0.32
CA GLY A 134 4.28 13.43 0.38
C GLY A 134 4.96 13.74 1.73
N ARG A 135 4.91 12.83 2.72
CA ARG A 135 5.57 13.06 4.01
C ARG A 135 7.10 13.05 3.82
N PRO A 136 7.89 13.76 4.65
CA PRO A 136 9.35 13.80 4.49
C PRO A 136 10.01 12.43 4.36
N ARG A 137 9.55 11.44 5.14
CA ARG A 137 10.06 10.06 5.06
C ARG A 137 9.66 9.34 3.77
N ASP A 138 8.48 9.63 3.23
CA ASP A 138 8.05 9.04 1.97
C ASP A 138 8.88 9.55 0.78
N ILE A 139 9.26 10.84 0.81
CA ILE A 139 10.16 11.44 -0.18
C ILE A 139 11.55 10.79 -0.13
N GLU A 140 12.07 10.51 1.07
CA GLU A 140 13.34 9.80 1.23
C GLU A 140 13.25 8.34 0.76
N ASP A 141 12.18 7.63 1.11
CA ASP A 141 11.91 6.27 0.63
C ASP A 141 11.93 6.25 -0.92
N VAL A 142 11.29 7.22 -1.59
CA VAL A 142 11.25 7.33 -3.06
C VAL A 142 12.66 7.47 -3.66
N ARG A 143 13.50 8.35 -3.11
CA ARG A 143 14.87 8.56 -3.63
C ARG A 143 15.67 7.26 -3.61
N VAL A 144 15.65 6.57 -2.47
CA VAL A 144 16.38 5.32 -2.27
C VAL A 144 15.84 4.23 -3.20
N VAL A 145 14.52 4.07 -3.29
CA VAL A 145 13.89 3.10 -4.18
C VAL A 145 14.29 3.35 -5.64
N MET A 146 14.28 4.60 -6.11
CA MET A 146 14.65 4.93 -7.49
C MET A 146 16.13 4.67 -7.81
N LEU A 147 17.03 4.87 -6.84
CA LEU A 147 18.45 4.56 -7.00
C LEU A 147 18.69 3.06 -7.13
N LYS A 148 18.03 2.25 -6.29
CA LYS A 148 18.20 0.79 -6.25
C LYS A 148 17.49 0.06 -7.39
N ASN A 149 16.49 0.69 -8.01
CA ASN A 149 15.68 0.08 -9.07
C ASN A 149 15.80 0.91 -10.37
N PRO A 150 16.89 0.78 -11.15
CA PRO A 150 17.11 1.57 -12.36
C PRO A 150 16.12 1.24 -13.51
N GLY A 151 15.42 0.10 -13.43
CA GLY A 151 14.50 -0.38 -14.46
C GLY A 151 13.04 0.06 -14.30
N ILE A 152 12.74 0.99 -13.40
CA ILE A 152 11.38 1.48 -13.17
C ILE A 152 10.76 2.12 -14.42
N ASP A 153 9.48 1.86 -14.65
CA ASP A 153 8.73 2.51 -15.73
C ASP A 153 8.33 3.94 -15.35
N ILE A 154 9.20 4.88 -15.72
CA ILE A 154 9.00 6.31 -15.49
C ILE A 154 7.74 6.83 -16.17
N ARG A 155 7.41 6.34 -17.38
CA ARG A 155 6.25 6.84 -18.13
C ARG A 155 4.95 6.46 -17.46
N TYR A 156 4.89 5.25 -16.88
CA TYR A 156 3.76 4.81 -16.08
C TYR A 156 3.56 5.70 -14.85
N ILE A 157 4.64 5.99 -14.10
CA ILE A 157 4.59 6.86 -12.92
C ILE A 157 4.11 8.27 -13.30
N GLU A 158 4.74 8.89 -14.30
CA GLU A 158 4.37 10.24 -14.75
C GLU A 158 2.91 10.32 -15.24
N GLY A 159 2.44 9.28 -15.94
CA GLY A 159 1.06 9.21 -16.43
C GLY A 159 0.04 9.31 -15.29
N TRP A 160 0.22 8.52 -14.24
CA TRP A 160 -0.69 8.54 -13.09
C TRP A 160 -0.57 9.80 -12.24
N LEU A 161 0.65 10.28 -11.98
CA LEU A 161 0.84 11.51 -11.21
C LEU A 161 0.23 12.73 -11.92
N LYS A 162 0.29 12.77 -13.26
CA LYS A 162 -0.39 13.80 -14.06
C LYS A 162 -1.91 13.74 -13.92
N GLU A 163 -2.48 12.54 -13.90
CA GLU A 163 -3.92 12.36 -13.68
C GLU A 163 -4.31 12.83 -12.28
N PHE A 164 -3.51 12.52 -11.26
CA PHE A 164 -3.75 12.98 -9.89
C PHE A 164 -3.64 14.50 -9.74
N ASP A 165 -2.66 15.12 -10.40
CA ASP A 165 -2.55 16.59 -10.45
C ASP A 165 -3.80 17.22 -11.07
N SER A 166 -4.34 16.60 -12.12
CA SER A 166 -5.56 17.09 -12.79
C SER A 166 -6.82 16.95 -11.92
N ALA A 167 -6.81 15.99 -10.99
CA ALA A 167 -7.93 15.71 -10.08
C ALA A 167 -7.77 16.36 -8.69
N SER A 168 -6.65 17.03 -8.41
CA SER A 168 -6.33 17.59 -7.11
C SER A 168 -6.16 19.11 -7.18
N ASP A 169 -6.89 19.85 -6.36
CA ASP A 169 -6.77 21.31 -6.32
C ASP A 169 -5.39 21.75 -5.80
N GLY A 170 -4.53 22.17 -6.73
CA GLY A 170 -3.25 22.83 -6.43
C GLY A 170 -2.10 21.92 -6.00
N ARG A 171 -2.26 20.59 -6.04
CA ARG A 171 -1.15 19.65 -5.78
C ARG A 171 -0.28 19.48 -7.03
N ILE A 172 1.01 19.22 -6.81
CA ILE A 172 2.06 19.16 -7.84
C ILE A 172 2.87 17.87 -7.75
N PHE A 173 2.17 16.73 -7.73
CA PHE A 173 2.75 15.39 -7.61
C PHE A 173 3.74 15.09 -8.75
N LEU A 174 3.37 15.38 -10.00
CA LEU A 174 4.24 15.11 -11.15
C LEU A 174 5.55 15.89 -11.04
N ARG A 175 5.45 17.19 -10.74
CA ARG A 175 6.63 18.06 -10.58
C ARG A 175 7.52 17.58 -9.43
N THR A 176 6.92 17.14 -8.33
CA THR A 176 7.65 16.59 -7.18
C THR A 176 8.46 15.37 -7.59
N PHE A 177 7.83 14.41 -8.28
CA PHE A 177 8.51 13.22 -8.78
C PHE A 177 9.65 13.55 -9.76
N GLN A 178 9.39 14.43 -10.74
CA GLN A 178 10.40 14.84 -11.73
C GLN A 178 11.63 15.47 -11.06
N SER A 179 11.42 16.34 -10.07
CA SER A 179 12.51 16.95 -9.30
C SER A 179 13.38 15.90 -8.60
N LEU A 180 12.75 14.88 -7.98
CA LEU A 180 13.48 13.78 -7.34
C LEU A 180 14.24 12.93 -8.35
N PHE A 181 13.63 12.65 -9.50
CA PHE A 181 14.26 11.88 -10.57
C PHE A 181 15.50 12.55 -11.14
N ASP A 182 15.42 13.87 -11.38
CA ASP A 182 16.56 14.64 -11.88
C ASP A 182 17.71 14.69 -10.89
N ILE A 183 17.42 14.76 -9.58
CA ILE A 183 18.44 14.66 -8.53
C ILE A 183 19.07 13.26 -8.55
N ALA A 184 18.27 12.20 -8.61
CA ALA A 184 18.75 10.82 -8.60
C ALA A 184 19.64 10.50 -9.83
N LYS A 185 19.36 11.10 -10.99
CA LYS A 185 20.21 10.97 -12.19
C LYS A 185 21.60 11.59 -12.03
N LYS A 186 21.73 12.68 -11.27
CA LYS A 186 23.01 13.37 -11.05
C LYS A 186 23.93 12.65 -10.06
N LEU A 187 23.40 11.70 -9.29
CA LEU A 187 24.13 10.92 -8.29
C LEU A 187 24.63 9.57 -8.83
N LYS A 188 24.30 9.22 -10.08
CA LYS A 188 24.84 8.07 -10.82
C LYS A 188 26.02 8.51 -11.67
#